data_AF-A0A660YDP8-F1
#
_entry.id   AF-A0A660YDP8-F1
#
_cell.length_a   1.000
_cell.length_b   1.000
_cell.length_c   1.000
_cell.angle_alpha   90.00
_cell.angle_beta   90.00
_cell.angle_gamma   90.00
#
_symmetry.space_group_name_H-M   'P 1'
#
loop_
_entity.id
_entity.type
_entity.pdbx_description
1 polymer ?
#
loop_
_entity_poly.entity_id
_entity_poly.type
_entity_poly.pdbx_seq_one_letter_code
_entity_poly.pdbx_strand_id
1 'polypeptide(L)'
;MGVARIMTSLEALQRVIDAVPSPCNGLGFCQGTIATMAGVDAVAAIRRFGGQGKIFFAHFRNPRGQVPKFDEVFPDEGDTDMFEAVRAYREVGFEGVMRIDHCPGVIGDNDRSHRSFAYQVGYTKGLMQAVEAMDDLTGANAMCASTGAKGENGLQLALTVSWQQDRDMIFAQQLGVNRIVAEVDRWDAETLSSVRNRVEQAGLKLAAIENLPQSLYEKAILGLPGRDEELERVCQAIRNMGVAGIPLVSYRWTSPWDRQSEVVFRGRGDAVVSGYDEARPPRTSSSVEQKVTAEAVWDNLTYFLERVIPVAEKAGVKLAIHPDDPPVPSLGGVARIFHDVGGLTRLFERVPSPYHGLDLCVGTLATMPGADVIETIREFGANKRIFMVHLRNPRGTMPSFRDGFLDEGDVDMLEALRALQSTGFCGPIRAACPPEMVGDTVWGHKARALDVGYLRALLESVERDGF
;
A
#
# COMPACT_ATOMS: atom_id res chain seq x y z
N MET A 1 -45.45 -2.46 8.08
CA MET A 1 -45.87 -3.36 6.98
C MET A 1 -46.15 -4.74 7.58
N GLY A 2 -47.38 -5.25 7.46
CA GLY A 2 -47.92 -6.38 8.24
C GLY A 2 -47.76 -7.78 7.63
N VAL A 3 -46.66 -8.04 6.89
CA VAL A 3 -46.35 -9.39 6.39
C VAL A 3 -45.35 -10.03 7.35
N ALA A 4 -45.65 -11.23 7.84
CA ALA A 4 -44.76 -11.97 8.73
C ALA A 4 -43.44 -12.32 8.03
N ARG A 5 -42.31 -12.10 8.70
CA ARG A 5 -40.99 -12.54 8.25
C ARG A 5 -40.62 -13.81 9.01
N ILE A 6 -40.34 -14.90 8.30
CA ILE A 6 -40.16 -16.23 8.90
C ILE A 6 -38.70 -16.66 9.08
N MET A 7 -37.72 -15.90 8.58
CA MET A 7 -36.28 -16.17 8.70
C MET A 7 -35.60 -15.06 9.51
N THR A 8 -35.90 -14.99 10.80
CA THR A 8 -35.47 -13.88 11.70
C THR A 8 -34.59 -14.33 12.87
N SER A 9 -34.30 -15.62 12.98
CA SER A 9 -33.36 -16.19 13.97
C SER A 9 -32.69 -17.44 13.40
N LEU A 10 -31.65 -17.93 14.07
CA LEU A 10 -30.97 -19.17 13.67
C LEU A 10 -31.91 -20.39 13.74
N GLU A 11 -32.80 -20.43 14.72
CA GLU A 11 -33.81 -21.50 14.88
C GLU A 11 -34.83 -21.44 13.74
N ALA A 12 -35.20 -20.23 13.33
CA ALA A 12 -36.12 -20.04 12.22
C ALA A 12 -35.49 -20.47 10.89
N LEU A 13 -34.20 -20.18 10.68
CA LEU A 13 -33.41 -20.67 9.54
C LEU A 13 -33.31 -22.20 9.55
N GLN A 14 -32.99 -22.80 10.69
CA GLN A 14 -32.94 -24.25 10.84
C GLN A 14 -34.30 -24.89 10.54
N ARG A 15 -35.40 -24.29 11.01
CA ARG A 15 -36.75 -24.77 10.72
C ARG A 15 -37.06 -24.79 9.22
N VAL A 16 -36.54 -23.86 8.43
CA VAL A 16 -36.68 -23.88 6.95
C VAL A 16 -35.93 -25.07 6.34
N ILE A 17 -34.73 -25.36 6.83
CA ILE A 17 -33.92 -26.50 6.38
C ILE A 17 -34.64 -27.82 6.71
N ASP A 18 -35.12 -27.93 7.95
CA ASP A 18 -35.71 -29.16 8.49
C ASP A 18 -37.14 -29.41 7.96
N ALA A 19 -37.86 -28.37 7.54
CA ALA A 19 -39.21 -28.49 7.01
C ALA A 19 -39.27 -29.35 5.73
N VAL A 20 -38.22 -29.29 4.90
CA VAL A 20 -38.06 -30.13 3.70
C VAL A 20 -36.59 -30.56 3.59
N PRO A 21 -36.19 -31.68 4.23
CA PRO A 21 -34.83 -32.17 4.19
C PRO A 21 -34.43 -32.58 2.77
N SER A 22 -33.53 -31.82 2.16
CA SER A 22 -33.05 -32.07 0.80
C SER A 22 -31.62 -31.55 0.64
N PRO A 23 -30.74 -32.24 -0.11
CA PRO A 23 -29.43 -31.70 -0.47
C PRO A 23 -29.52 -30.45 -1.36
N CYS A 24 -30.70 -30.17 -1.95
CA CYS A 24 -30.94 -28.97 -2.76
C CYS A 24 -31.66 -27.85 -1.99
N ASN A 25 -31.98 -28.08 -0.70
CA ASN A 25 -32.52 -27.04 0.19
C ASN A 25 -31.39 -26.51 1.09
N GLY A 26 -31.02 -25.26 0.88
CA GLY A 26 -29.93 -24.58 1.56
C GLY A 26 -30.16 -23.07 1.62
N LEU A 27 -29.23 -22.36 2.24
CA LEU A 27 -29.32 -20.95 2.56
C LEU A 27 -28.50 -20.10 1.58
N GLY A 28 -29.12 -19.02 1.11
CA GLY A 28 -28.40 -17.79 0.76
C GLY A 28 -28.02 -17.10 2.06
N PHE A 29 -26.81 -17.36 2.55
CA PHE A 29 -26.33 -16.93 3.85
C PHE A 29 -25.79 -15.51 3.78
N CYS A 30 -26.62 -14.52 4.14
CA CYS A 30 -26.13 -13.16 4.27
C CYS A 30 -25.55 -12.95 5.67
N GLN A 31 -24.23 -13.07 5.80
CA GLN A 31 -23.57 -13.01 7.10
C GLN A 31 -23.86 -11.70 7.83
N GLY A 32 -23.98 -10.56 7.11
CA GLY A 32 -24.32 -9.28 7.73
C GLY A 32 -25.75 -9.27 8.28
N THR A 33 -26.71 -9.85 7.56
CA THR A 33 -28.07 -10.02 8.08
C THR A 33 -28.08 -10.93 9.31
N ILE A 34 -27.27 -11.99 9.32
CA ILE A 34 -27.13 -12.87 10.48
C ILE A 34 -26.50 -12.13 11.67
N ALA A 35 -25.42 -11.37 11.44
CA ALA A 35 -24.71 -10.59 12.45
C ALA A 35 -25.61 -9.54 13.12
N THR A 36 -26.57 -8.98 12.37
CA THR A 36 -27.53 -7.99 12.91
C THR A 36 -28.67 -8.62 13.72
N MET A 37 -28.83 -9.95 13.74
CA MET A 37 -29.82 -10.60 14.60
C MET A 37 -29.39 -10.47 16.07
N ALA A 38 -30.32 -10.10 16.95
CA ALA A 38 -30.03 -9.86 18.35
C ALA A 38 -29.39 -11.09 19.02
N GLY A 39 -28.19 -10.91 19.61
CA GLY A 39 -27.46 -11.96 20.33
C GLY A 39 -26.86 -13.05 19.45
N VAL A 40 -26.78 -12.86 18.14
CA VAL A 40 -26.22 -13.84 17.21
C VAL A 40 -24.77 -13.53 16.86
N ASP A 41 -23.93 -14.55 16.94
CA ASP A 41 -22.57 -14.56 16.41
C ASP A 41 -22.59 -15.14 14.98
N ALA A 42 -22.20 -14.34 14.00
CA ALA A 42 -22.18 -14.73 12.60
C ALA A 42 -21.15 -15.84 12.30
N VAL A 43 -19.99 -15.84 12.96
CA VAL A 43 -18.93 -16.85 12.77
C VAL A 43 -19.41 -18.20 13.30
N ALA A 44 -20.05 -18.21 14.47
CA ALA A 44 -20.69 -19.42 15.01
C ALA A 44 -21.80 -19.94 14.09
N ALA A 45 -22.59 -19.03 13.49
CA ALA A 45 -23.64 -19.40 12.53
C ALA A 45 -23.06 -19.98 11.23
N ILE A 46 -21.94 -19.44 10.73
CA ILE A 46 -21.20 -20.01 9.59
C ILE A 46 -20.82 -21.46 9.89
N ARG A 47 -20.17 -21.71 11.04
CA ARG A 47 -19.79 -23.08 11.46
C ARG A 47 -21.00 -24.00 11.57
N ARG A 48 -22.11 -23.52 12.15
CA ARG A 48 -23.34 -24.29 12.34
C ARG A 48 -23.97 -24.74 11.03
N PHE A 49 -24.20 -23.83 10.08
CA PHE A 49 -24.91 -24.17 8.84
C PHE A 49 -23.97 -24.65 7.75
N GLY A 50 -22.75 -24.14 7.70
CA GLY A 50 -21.69 -24.62 6.83
C GLY A 50 -21.31 -26.07 7.13
N GLY A 51 -21.15 -26.43 8.41
CA GLY A 51 -20.87 -27.82 8.83
C GLY A 51 -22.00 -28.81 8.51
N GLN A 52 -23.20 -28.33 8.21
CA GLN A 52 -24.32 -29.14 7.70
C GLN A 52 -24.34 -29.22 6.16
N GLY A 53 -23.42 -28.55 5.47
CA GLY A 53 -23.45 -28.37 4.02
C GLY A 53 -24.65 -27.54 3.54
N LYS A 54 -25.12 -26.58 4.36
CA LYS A 54 -26.37 -25.80 4.09
C LYS A 54 -26.15 -24.36 3.70
N ILE A 55 -24.91 -23.91 3.58
CA ILE A 55 -24.60 -22.61 2.97
C ILE A 55 -24.25 -22.86 1.51
N PHE A 56 -25.05 -22.33 0.58
CA PHE A 56 -24.80 -22.47 -0.86
C PHE A 56 -24.21 -21.21 -1.49
N PHE A 57 -24.43 -20.07 -0.84
CA PHE A 57 -24.07 -18.76 -1.34
C PHE A 57 -23.94 -17.80 -0.17
N ALA A 58 -22.89 -17.00 -0.12
CA ALA A 58 -22.63 -16.08 0.98
C ALA A 58 -22.66 -14.63 0.52
N HIS A 59 -23.47 -13.78 1.16
CA HIS A 59 -23.25 -12.33 1.09
C HIS A 59 -22.26 -11.93 2.18
N PHE A 60 -21.17 -11.30 1.76
CA PHE A 60 -20.01 -10.95 2.58
C PHE A 60 -19.99 -9.45 2.83
N ARG A 61 -20.45 -9.07 4.01
CA ARG A 61 -20.54 -7.69 4.50
C ARG A 61 -20.47 -7.66 6.01
N ASN A 62 -20.11 -6.52 6.59
CA ASN A 62 -19.90 -6.38 8.02
C ASN A 62 -20.64 -5.16 8.59
N PRO A 63 -21.92 -5.26 8.93
CA PRO A 63 -22.63 -4.17 9.58
C PRO A 63 -22.17 -3.96 11.02
N ARG A 64 -22.43 -2.77 11.56
CA ARG A 64 -22.19 -2.43 12.96
C ARG A 64 -23.52 -2.26 13.69
N GLY A 65 -23.67 -2.94 14.81
CA GLY A 65 -24.88 -2.99 15.62
C GLY A 65 -25.83 -4.13 15.22
N GLN A 66 -26.89 -4.27 16.02
CA GLN A 66 -27.92 -5.30 15.85
C GLN A 66 -29.32 -4.65 15.82
N VAL A 67 -30.31 -5.38 15.30
CA VAL A 67 -31.69 -4.91 15.33
C VAL A 67 -32.12 -4.52 16.76
N PRO A 68 -32.85 -3.40 16.94
CA PRO A 68 -33.58 -2.64 15.92
C PRO A 68 -32.76 -1.56 15.17
N LYS A 69 -31.47 -1.35 15.48
CA LYS A 69 -30.65 -0.32 14.85
C LYS A 69 -29.24 -0.83 14.56
N PHE A 70 -28.89 -0.90 13.28
CA PHE A 70 -27.53 -1.16 12.81
C PHE A 70 -27.18 -0.18 11.67
N ASP A 71 -25.90 0.00 11.44
CA ASP A 71 -25.35 0.82 10.36
C ASP A 71 -24.66 -0.10 9.33
N GLU A 72 -24.85 0.17 8.04
CA GLU A 72 -24.03 -0.40 6.97
C GLU A 72 -22.71 0.36 6.91
N VAL A 73 -21.61 -0.34 7.12
CA VAL A 73 -20.25 0.23 7.19
C VAL A 73 -19.30 -0.56 6.30
N PHE A 74 -18.05 -0.10 6.16
CA PHE A 74 -17.04 -0.86 5.41
C PHE A 74 -16.72 -2.18 6.13
N PRO A 75 -16.27 -3.22 5.40
CA PRO A 75 -16.06 -4.54 6.00
C PRO A 75 -15.06 -4.56 7.17
N ASP A 76 -14.13 -3.60 7.23
CA ASP A 76 -13.16 -3.41 8.32
C ASP A 76 -13.68 -2.59 9.53
N GLU A 77 -14.92 -2.10 9.48
CA GLU A 77 -15.51 -1.23 10.52
C GLU A 77 -16.68 -1.87 11.29
N GLY A 78 -17.13 -3.05 10.85
CA GLY A 78 -18.27 -3.75 11.44
C GLY A 78 -17.92 -4.63 12.64
N ASP A 79 -18.94 -5.24 13.23
CA ASP A 79 -18.81 -5.97 14.50
C ASP A 79 -18.29 -7.41 14.32
N THR A 80 -18.40 -7.98 13.12
CA THR A 80 -17.92 -9.34 12.84
C THR A 80 -16.42 -9.31 12.61
N ASP A 81 -15.70 -10.23 13.25
CA ASP A 81 -14.32 -10.53 12.89
C ASP A 81 -14.29 -11.19 11.50
N MET A 82 -13.93 -10.40 10.48
CA MET A 82 -13.99 -10.84 9.09
C MET A 82 -12.92 -11.85 8.72
N PHE A 83 -11.75 -11.79 9.37
CA PHE A 83 -10.71 -12.81 9.22
C PHE A 83 -11.22 -14.17 9.74
N GLU A 84 -11.81 -14.17 10.94
CA GLU A 84 -12.42 -15.36 11.53
C GLU A 84 -13.61 -15.87 10.73
N ALA A 85 -14.39 -14.99 10.10
CA ALA A 85 -15.47 -15.39 9.20
C ALA A 85 -14.94 -16.16 7.97
N VAL A 86 -13.89 -15.66 7.30
CA VAL A 86 -13.25 -16.35 6.17
C VAL A 86 -12.67 -17.69 6.62
N ARG A 87 -12.01 -17.74 7.78
CA ARG A 87 -11.50 -18.99 8.36
C ARG A 87 -12.63 -19.98 8.61
N ALA A 88 -13.74 -19.54 9.22
CA ALA A 88 -14.90 -20.40 9.47
C ALA A 88 -15.53 -20.96 8.19
N TYR A 89 -15.59 -20.19 7.09
CA TYR A 89 -16.03 -20.70 5.79
C TYR A 89 -15.08 -21.79 5.24
N ARG A 90 -13.77 -21.61 5.41
CA ARG A 90 -12.79 -22.61 4.98
C ARG A 90 -12.84 -23.87 5.84
N GLU A 91 -12.93 -23.74 7.16
CA GLU A 91 -13.05 -24.83 8.13
C GLU A 91 -14.22 -25.79 7.80
N VAL A 92 -15.34 -25.23 7.33
CA VAL A 92 -16.54 -26.02 6.94
C VAL A 92 -16.51 -26.51 5.49
N GLY A 93 -15.42 -26.27 4.74
CA GLY A 93 -15.29 -26.68 3.35
C GLY A 93 -16.28 -25.96 2.40
N PHE A 94 -16.59 -24.69 2.65
CA PHE A 94 -17.48 -23.93 1.78
C PHE A 94 -16.80 -23.60 0.43
N GLU A 95 -17.28 -24.23 -0.65
CA GLU A 95 -16.81 -24.00 -2.03
C GLU A 95 -17.74 -23.08 -2.85
N GLY A 96 -18.78 -22.53 -2.21
CA GLY A 96 -19.77 -21.70 -2.89
C GLY A 96 -19.28 -20.27 -3.18
N VAL A 97 -20.12 -19.49 -3.86
CA VAL A 97 -19.79 -18.11 -4.20
C VAL A 97 -19.93 -17.20 -2.98
N MET A 98 -18.86 -16.47 -2.67
CA MET A 98 -18.86 -15.34 -1.76
C MET A 98 -19.00 -14.04 -2.55
N ARG A 99 -20.05 -13.27 -2.26
CA ARG A 99 -20.38 -12.03 -2.95
C ARG A 99 -20.40 -10.87 -1.97
N ILE A 100 -19.68 -9.80 -2.29
CA ILE A 100 -19.79 -8.52 -1.60
C ILE A 100 -21.22 -7.99 -1.70
N ASP A 101 -21.79 -7.55 -0.58
CA ASP A 101 -23.18 -7.10 -0.49
C ASP A 101 -23.27 -5.81 0.29
N HIS A 102 -23.98 -4.82 -0.26
CA HIS A 102 -24.07 -3.46 0.30
C HIS A 102 -22.71 -2.76 0.36
N CYS A 103 -22.71 -1.44 0.17
CA CYS A 103 -21.48 -0.68 0.11
C CYS A 103 -21.74 0.74 0.58
N PRO A 104 -21.03 1.25 1.59
CA PRO A 104 -21.06 2.67 1.90
C PRO A 104 -20.59 3.45 0.66
N GLY A 105 -21.34 4.48 0.26
CA GLY A 105 -20.93 5.31 -0.88
C GLY A 105 -19.73 6.17 -0.52
N VAL A 106 -18.80 6.34 -1.45
CA VAL A 106 -17.68 7.29 -1.31
C VAL A 106 -17.80 8.43 -2.31
N ILE A 107 -17.09 9.53 -2.07
CA ILE A 107 -17.11 10.70 -2.93
C ILE A 107 -16.71 10.31 -4.37
N GLY A 108 -17.52 10.74 -5.33
CA GLY A 108 -17.31 10.45 -6.75
C GLY A 108 -17.70 9.02 -7.17
N ASP A 109 -18.39 8.26 -6.34
CA ASP A 109 -19.06 7.04 -6.78
C ASP A 109 -20.16 7.31 -7.82
N ASN A 110 -20.42 6.31 -8.65
CA ASN A 110 -21.56 6.28 -9.55
C ASN A 110 -22.74 5.53 -8.90
N ASP A 111 -23.85 5.36 -9.63
CA ASP A 111 -25.06 4.64 -9.15
C ASP A 111 -24.81 3.17 -8.76
N ARG A 112 -23.63 2.63 -9.09
CA ARG A 112 -23.19 1.27 -8.75
C ARG A 112 -22.08 1.23 -7.71
N SER A 113 -21.70 2.39 -7.15
CA SER A 113 -20.68 2.54 -6.12
C SER A 113 -19.34 1.87 -6.46
N HIS A 114 -18.87 2.02 -7.71
CA HIS A 114 -17.71 1.28 -8.21
C HIS A 114 -16.43 1.46 -7.39
N ARG A 115 -16.17 2.62 -6.76
CA ARG A 115 -14.97 2.84 -5.94
C ARG A 115 -15.10 2.08 -4.62
N SER A 116 -16.26 2.17 -3.97
CA SER A 116 -16.54 1.42 -2.75
C SER A 116 -16.52 -0.09 -2.97
N PHE A 117 -17.08 -0.58 -4.08
CA PHE A 117 -16.97 -1.99 -4.44
C PHE A 117 -15.53 -2.43 -4.71
N ALA A 118 -14.73 -1.60 -5.37
CA ALA A 118 -13.32 -1.91 -5.60
C ALA A 118 -12.56 -2.11 -4.29
N TYR A 119 -12.80 -1.24 -3.29
CA TYR A 119 -12.26 -1.42 -1.94
C TYR A 119 -12.64 -2.77 -1.33
N GLN A 120 -13.93 -3.12 -1.35
CA GLN A 120 -14.40 -4.37 -0.75
C GLN A 120 -13.88 -5.61 -1.47
N VAL A 121 -13.67 -5.53 -2.80
CA VAL A 121 -13.00 -6.57 -3.58
C VAL A 121 -11.56 -6.74 -3.11
N GLY A 122 -10.82 -5.65 -2.98
CA GLY A 122 -9.47 -5.67 -2.43
C GLY A 122 -9.42 -6.32 -1.05
N TYR A 123 -10.26 -5.84 -0.13
CA TYR A 123 -10.33 -6.34 1.24
C TYR A 123 -10.66 -7.83 1.33
N THR A 124 -11.66 -8.29 0.57
CA THR A 124 -12.03 -9.72 0.53
C THR A 124 -10.85 -10.56 0.04
N LYS A 125 -10.15 -10.12 -1.01
CA LYS A 125 -9.00 -10.86 -1.56
C LYS A 125 -7.82 -10.90 -0.60
N GLY A 126 -7.52 -9.79 0.08
CA GLY A 126 -6.47 -9.73 1.08
C GLY A 126 -6.76 -10.67 2.25
N LEU A 127 -8.00 -10.73 2.75
CA LEU A 127 -8.38 -11.65 3.82
C LEU A 127 -8.25 -13.11 3.38
N MET A 128 -8.70 -13.45 2.17
CA MET A 128 -8.59 -14.81 1.64
C MET A 128 -7.13 -15.25 1.53
N GLN A 129 -6.26 -14.39 1.00
CA GLN A 129 -4.82 -14.66 0.94
C GLN A 129 -4.20 -14.83 2.33
N ALA A 130 -4.60 -14.00 3.30
CA ALA A 130 -4.05 -14.05 4.64
C ALA A 130 -4.45 -15.31 5.42
N VAL A 131 -5.71 -15.72 5.30
CA VAL A 131 -6.19 -17.01 5.84
C VAL A 131 -5.51 -18.18 5.12
N GLU A 132 -5.27 -18.05 3.80
CA GLU A 132 -4.56 -19.06 3.02
C GLU A 132 -3.16 -19.35 3.58
N ALA A 133 -2.38 -18.29 3.78
CA ALA A 133 -1.04 -18.36 4.32
C ALA A 133 -0.95 -18.87 5.77
N MET A 134 -1.98 -18.62 6.60
CA MET A 134 -2.00 -19.18 7.97
C MET A 134 -2.11 -20.70 7.97
N ASP A 135 -2.94 -21.29 7.12
CA ASP A 135 -3.14 -22.74 7.12
C ASP A 135 -1.86 -23.47 6.71
N ASP A 136 -1.07 -22.89 5.80
CA ASP A 136 0.25 -23.39 5.43
C ASP A 136 1.24 -23.39 6.62
N LEU A 137 1.11 -22.41 7.53
CA LEU A 137 1.86 -22.34 8.78
C LEU A 137 1.34 -23.30 9.86
N THR A 138 0.05 -23.65 9.89
CA THR A 138 -0.50 -24.59 10.89
C THR A 138 -0.03 -26.04 10.72
N GLY A 139 0.61 -26.38 9.57
CA GLY A 139 1.45 -27.58 9.44
C GLY A 139 2.73 -27.53 10.29
N ALA A 140 3.09 -26.36 10.83
CA ALA A 140 4.23 -26.07 11.68
C ALA A 140 3.83 -25.09 12.81
N ASN A 141 3.08 -25.57 13.80
CA ASN A 141 2.81 -24.94 15.11
C ASN A 141 2.86 -23.39 15.16
N ALA A 142 1.70 -22.74 15.14
CA ALA A 142 1.55 -21.42 15.76
C ALA A 142 0.14 -21.20 16.31
N MET A 143 0.05 -21.08 17.64
CA MET A 143 -1.01 -20.35 18.33
C MET A 143 -0.41 -19.07 18.88
N CYS A 144 -1.01 -17.92 18.54
CA CYS A 144 -1.36 -16.89 19.52
C CYS A 144 -2.32 -15.89 18.86
N ALA A 145 -3.49 -15.68 19.45
CA ALA A 145 -4.33 -14.53 19.14
C ALA A 145 -3.96 -13.44 20.14
N SER A 146 -3.31 -12.37 19.67
CA SER A 146 -3.17 -11.15 20.47
C SER A 146 -4.12 -10.09 19.92
N THR A 147 -5.00 -9.57 20.78
CA THR A 147 -5.80 -8.38 20.48
C THR A 147 -4.94 -7.16 20.81
N GLY A 148 -4.04 -6.79 19.90
CA GLY A 148 -3.25 -5.57 20.00
C GLY A 148 -4.12 -4.34 19.79
N ALA A 149 -4.07 -3.38 20.71
CA ALA A 149 -4.71 -2.08 20.53
C ALA A 149 -4.07 -1.34 19.34
N LYS A 150 -4.90 -0.73 18.48
CA LYS A 150 -4.49 0.17 17.37
C LYS A 150 -3.69 1.36 17.93
N GLY A 151 -2.38 1.19 18.07
CA GLY A 151 -1.45 2.20 18.57
C GLY A 151 -0.70 2.89 17.44
N GLU A 152 -0.21 4.11 17.68
CA GLU A 152 0.62 4.89 16.73
C GLU A 152 1.97 4.23 16.36
N ASN A 153 2.24 3.02 16.87
CA ASN A 153 3.50 2.29 16.77
C ASN A 153 3.51 1.17 15.70
N GLY A 154 2.45 1.05 14.88
CA GLY A 154 2.36 0.06 13.79
C GLY A 154 2.69 0.60 12.41
N LEU A 155 2.62 -0.26 11.39
CA LEU A 155 2.72 0.11 9.97
C LEU A 155 1.64 1.15 9.61
N GLN A 156 2.03 2.22 8.95
CA GLN A 156 1.12 3.35 8.72
C GLN A 156 0.65 3.40 7.27
N LEU A 157 -0.52 2.83 6.97
CA LEU A 157 -1.10 2.92 5.63
C LEU A 157 -1.35 4.38 5.25
N ALA A 158 -0.78 4.81 4.14
CA ALA A 158 -0.83 6.17 3.63
C ALA A 158 -1.34 6.22 2.19
N LEU A 159 -1.86 7.38 1.79
CA LEU A 159 -2.35 7.65 0.44
C LEU A 159 -1.73 8.95 -0.10
N THR A 160 -1.34 8.93 -1.37
CA THR A 160 -0.80 10.12 -2.04
C THR A 160 -1.94 10.93 -2.63
N VAL A 161 -2.25 12.10 -2.08
CA VAL A 161 -3.39 12.94 -2.53
C VAL A 161 -2.94 14.34 -2.94
N SER A 162 -3.73 14.98 -3.81
CA SER A 162 -3.58 16.42 -4.04
C SER A 162 -4.11 17.18 -2.82
N TRP A 163 -3.21 17.69 -2.00
CA TRP A 163 -3.55 18.46 -0.79
C TRP A 163 -4.37 19.72 -1.11
N GLN A 164 -4.30 20.24 -2.34
CA GLN A 164 -5.12 21.38 -2.77
C GLN A 164 -6.61 21.01 -2.93
N GLN A 165 -6.94 19.72 -3.10
CA GLN A 165 -8.30 19.26 -3.38
C GLN A 165 -8.94 18.61 -2.15
N ASP A 166 -9.96 19.26 -1.58
CA ASP A 166 -10.67 18.71 -0.41
C ASP A 166 -11.28 17.34 -0.69
N ARG A 167 -11.74 17.11 -1.93
CA ARG A 167 -12.32 15.84 -2.35
C ARG A 167 -11.34 14.67 -2.22
N ASP A 168 -10.06 14.88 -2.45
CA ASP A 168 -9.06 13.81 -2.41
C ASP A 168 -8.73 13.46 -0.95
N MET A 169 -8.72 14.46 -0.05
CA MET A 169 -8.60 14.26 1.40
C MET A 169 -9.83 13.57 1.98
N ILE A 170 -11.04 13.99 1.58
CA ILE A 170 -12.30 13.33 1.97
C ILE A 170 -12.31 11.88 1.50
N PHE A 171 -11.85 11.62 0.28
CA PHE A 171 -11.75 10.26 -0.25
C PHE A 171 -10.81 9.39 0.60
N ALA A 172 -9.64 9.90 0.99
CA ALA A 172 -8.73 9.20 1.89
C ALA A 172 -9.42 8.81 3.22
N GLN A 173 -10.15 9.75 3.83
CA GLN A 173 -10.90 9.51 5.06
C GLN A 173 -11.99 8.45 4.90
N GLN A 174 -12.73 8.48 3.79
CA GLN A 174 -13.79 7.52 3.49
C GLN A 174 -13.25 6.11 3.24
N LEU A 175 -11.99 5.95 2.85
CA LEU A 175 -11.29 4.66 2.77
C LEU A 175 -10.61 4.26 4.09
N GLY A 176 -10.83 5.02 5.17
CA GLY A 176 -10.21 4.77 6.47
C GLY A 176 -8.71 5.08 6.50
N VAL A 177 -8.16 5.85 5.55
CA VAL A 177 -6.74 6.23 5.49
C VAL A 177 -6.54 7.60 6.14
N ASN A 178 -5.72 7.66 7.20
CA ASN A 178 -5.49 8.88 7.96
C ASN A 178 -4.09 9.50 7.76
N ARG A 179 -3.20 8.84 6.99
CA ARG A 179 -1.87 9.34 6.65
C ARG A 179 -1.80 9.78 5.21
N ILE A 180 -1.22 10.95 4.98
CA ILE A 180 -1.07 11.52 3.64
C ILE A 180 0.40 11.63 3.27
N VAL A 181 0.72 11.19 2.05
CA VAL A 181 1.95 11.59 1.36
C VAL A 181 1.57 12.71 0.39
N ALA A 182 2.17 13.89 0.53
CA ALA A 182 1.80 15.05 -0.28
C ALA A 182 2.79 15.28 -1.43
N GLU A 183 2.24 15.71 -2.57
CA GLU A 183 3.00 16.30 -3.66
C GLU A 183 2.96 17.83 -3.53
N VAL A 184 4.10 18.50 -3.65
CA VAL A 184 4.20 19.95 -3.50
C VAL A 184 4.81 20.61 -4.73
N ASP A 185 4.24 21.75 -5.11
CA ASP A 185 4.66 22.54 -6.28
C ASP A 185 5.71 23.61 -5.90
N ARG A 186 5.66 24.13 -4.68
CA ARG A 186 6.60 25.12 -4.16
C ARG A 186 7.16 24.74 -2.79
N TRP A 187 8.40 25.12 -2.56
CA TRP A 187 9.22 24.73 -1.40
C TRP A 187 9.57 25.91 -0.48
N ASP A 188 8.86 27.04 -0.63
CA ASP A 188 8.89 28.12 0.35
C ASP A 188 8.16 27.71 1.66
N ALA A 189 8.56 28.32 2.78
CA ALA A 189 8.05 27.96 4.10
C ALA A 189 6.53 28.17 4.24
N GLU A 190 5.95 29.14 3.53
CA GLU A 190 4.51 29.42 3.54
C GLU A 190 3.72 28.28 2.90
N THR A 191 4.14 27.85 1.70
CA THR A 191 3.50 26.76 0.97
C THR A 191 3.61 25.45 1.75
N LEU A 192 4.80 25.12 2.28
CA LEU A 192 5.00 23.91 3.07
C LEU A 192 4.16 23.91 4.36
N SER A 193 4.08 25.05 5.06
CA SER A 193 3.21 25.19 6.22
C SER A 193 1.73 25.03 5.83
N SER A 194 1.33 25.56 4.68
CA SER A 194 -0.05 25.44 4.17
C SER A 194 -0.43 24.01 3.83
N VAL A 195 0.49 23.23 3.25
CA VAL A 195 0.31 21.80 2.96
C VAL A 195 0.00 21.06 4.26
N ARG A 196 0.86 21.21 5.27
CA ARG A 196 0.67 20.56 6.58
C ARG A 196 -0.63 20.99 7.23
N ASN A 197 -0.86 22.31 7.33
CA ASN A 197 -2.04 22.86 7.99
C ASN A 197 -3.33 22.38 7.35
N ARG A 198 -3.41 22.30 6.02
CA ARG A 198 -4.61 21.86 5.31
C ARG A 198 -4.89 20.38 5.53
N VAL A 199 -3.86 19.54 5.48
CA VAL A 199 -3.98 18.10 5.80
C VAL A 199 -4.44 17.90 7.25
N GLU A 200 -3.83 18.61 8.20
CA GLU A 200 -4.17 18.49 9.62
C GLU A 200 -5.56 19.07 9.96
N GLN A 201 -5.96 20.18 9.33
CA GLN A 201 -7.31 20.75 9.47
C GLN A 201 -8.40 19.83 8.91
N ALA A 202 -8.07 19.01 7.90
CA ALA A 202 -8.97 17.97 7.43
C ALA A 202 -9.12 16.80 8.42
N GLY A 203 -8.31 16.73 9.50
CA GLY A 203 -8.30 15.61 10.44
C GLY A 203 -7.41 14.45 10.01
N LEU A 204 -6.49 14.69 9.06
CA LEU A 204 -5.49 13.74 8.58
C LEU A 204 -4.11 14.09 9.15
N LYS A 205 -3.12 13.22 8.97
CA LYS A 205 -1.71 13.49 9.34
C LYS A 205 -0.82 13.47 8.11
N LEU A 206 -0.05 14.53 7.90
CA LEU A 206 0.99 14.56 6.87
C LEU A 206 2.15 13.64 7.29
N ALA A 207 2.35 12.55 6.57
CA ALA A 207 3.38 11.56 6.86
C ALA A 207 4.71 11.88 6.15
N ALA A 208 4.65 12.30 4.88
CA ALA A 208 5.82 12.61 4.08
C ALA A 208 5.49 13.56 2.92
N ILE A 209 6.52 14.14 2.31
CA ILE A 209 6.46 14.73 0.98
C ILE A 209 7.21 13.82 0.00
N GLU A 210 6.60 13.51 -1.13
CA GLU A 210 7.18 12.72 -2.21
C GLU A 210 6.94 13.46 -3.53
N ASN A 211 7.95 13.91 -4.29
CA ASN A 211 9.40 13.86 -4.08
C ASN A 211 10.00 15.28 -4.02
N LEU A 212 11.21 15.42 -3.46
CA LEU A 212 12.05 16.58 -3.72
C LEU A 212 12.29 16.70 -5.24
N PRO A 213 11.90 17.82 -5.89
CA PRO A 213 12.00 17.94 -7.34
C PRO A 213 13.43 17.78 -7.82
N GLN A 214 13.66 16.87 -8.75
CA GLN A 214 14.99 16.58 -9.28
C GLN A 214 15.65 17.83 -9.89
N SER A 215 14.85 18.74 -10.46
CA SER A 215 15.27 20.04 -10.99
C SER A 215 15.98 20.96 -9.98
N LEU A 216 15.93 20.64 -8.68
CA LEU A 216 16.69 21.34 -7.65
C LEU A 216 18.14 20.87 -7.53
N TYR A 217 18.51 19.70 -8.07
CA TYR A 217 19.81 19.07 -7.85
C TYR A 217 20.34 18.26 -9.07
N GLU A 218 19.91 18.60 -10.30
CA GLU A 218 20.36 17.92 -11.53
C GLU A 218 21.87 18.05 -11.77
N LYS A 219 22.45 19.24 -11.58
CA LYS A 219 23.90 19.45 -11.70
C LYS A 219 24.66 18.75 -10.58
N ALA A 220 24.06 18.61 -9.40
CA ALA A 220 24.66 17.84 -8.32
C ALA A 220 24.79 16.35 -8.69
N ILE A 221 23.75 15.74 -9.28
CA ILE A 221 23.80 14.36 -9.80
C ILE A 221 24.94 14.19 -10.82
N LEU A 222 25.06 15.16 -11.74
CA LEU A 222 26.01 15.11 -12.86
C LEU A 222 27.42 15.63 -12.52
N GLY A 223 27.62 16.25 -11.36
CA GLY A 223 28.90 16.85 -10.96
C GLY A 223 29.28 18.11 -11.76
N LEU A 224 28.29 18.87 -12.23
CA LEU A 224 28.51 20.03 -13.10
C LEU A 224 28.75 21.35 -12.32
N PRO A 225 29.39 22.36 -12.95
CA PRO A 225 29.47 23.70 -12.38
C PRO A 225 28.09 24.27 -12.00
N GLY A 226 28.01 24.84 -10.80
CA GLY A 226 26.78 25.35 -10.20
C GLY A 226 26.00 24.35 -9.35
N ARG A 227 26.55 23.15 -9.11
CA ARG A 227 26.04 22.21 -8.11
C ARG A 227 25.96 22.79 -6.70
N ASP A 228 26.85 23.73 -6.34
CA ASP A 228 26.84 24.35 -5.01
C ASP A 228 25.64 25.31 -4.82
N GLU A 229 25.20 26.00 -5.88
CA GLU A 229 23.98 26.82 -5.82
C GLU A 229 22.71 25.95 -5.77
N GLU A 230 22.73 24.77 -6.39
CA GLU A 230 21.68 23.76 -6.25
C GLU A 230 21.63 23.20 -4.83
N LEU A 231 22.78 22.86 -4.26
CA LEU A 231 22.89 22.38 -2.88
C LEU A 231 22.32 23.38 -1.89
N GLU A 232 22.61 24.69 -2.04
CA GLU A 232 22.03 25.68 -1.12
C GLU A 232 20.51 25.78 -1.27
N ARG A 233 19.96 25.62 -2.48
CA ARG A 233 18.49 25.56 -2.69
C ARG A 233 17.87 24.34 -2.01
N VAL A 234 18.51 23.17 -2.10
CA VAL A 234 18.08 21.96 -1.39
C VAL A 234 18.16 22.14 0.12
N CYS A 235 19.27 22.67 0.65
CA CYS A 235 19.44 22.97 2.06
C CYS A 235 18.36 23.94 2.56
N GLN A 236 18.04 24.99 1.78
CA GLN A 236 17.00 25.93 2.14
C GLN A 236 15.60 25.29 2.13
N ALA A 237 15.31 24.42 1.16
CA ALA A 237 14.06 23.66 1.13
C ALA A 237 13.90 22.78 2.38
N ILE A 238 14.97 22.11 2.81
CA ILE A 238 14.99 21.29 4.04
C ILE A 238 14.83 22.15 5.30
N ARG A 239 15.47 23.33 5.38
CA ARG A 239 15.24 24.27 6.48
C ARG A 239 13.77 24.70 6.53
N ASN A 240 13.17 25.01 5.39
CA ASN A 240 11.76 25.39 5.30
C ASN A 240 10.83 24.25 5.75
N MET A 241 11.15 23.00 5.40
CA MET A 241 10.44 21.82 5.91
C MET A 241 10.54 21.71 7.43
N GLY A 242 11.72 21.93 8.01
CA GLY A 242 11.91 21.93 9.46
C GLY A 242 11.08 23.01 10.15
N VAL A 243 11.02 24.22 9.58
CA VAL A 243 10.15 25.31 10.06
C VAL A 243 8.67 24.93 9.98
N ALA A 244 8.24 24.29 8.89
CA ALA A 244 6.87 23.80 8.72
C ALA A 244 6.56 22.56 9.61
N GLY A 245 7.59 21.94 10.20
CA GLY A 245 7.48 20.70 10.97
C GLY A 245 7.09 19.48 10.13
N ILE A 246 7.60 19.40 8.90
CA ILE A 246 7.40 18.25 8.01
C ILE A 246 8.55 17.26 8.23
N PRO A 247 8.26 16.03 8.68
CA PRO A 247 9.29 15.15 9.25
C PRO A 247 10.10 14.35 8.22
N LEU A 248 9.60 14.19 7.00
CA LEU A 248 10.11 13.22 6.03
C LEU A 248 9.92 13.71 4.60
N VAL A 249 10.96 13.57 3.77
CA VAL A 249 10.91 13.78 2.32
C VAL A 249 11.61 12.64 1.59
N SER A 250 10.98 12.18 0.50
CA SER A 250 11.60 11.27 -0.46
C SER A 250 12.31 12.01 -1.59
N TYR A 251 13.40 11.45 -2.11
CA TYR A 251 14.11 11.95 -3.29
C TYR A 251 14.72 10.81 -4.11
N ARG A 252 15.11 11.11 -5.35
CA ARG A 252 15.71 10.16 -6.29
C ARG A 252 17.12 10.59 -6.63
N TRP A 253 17.99 9.65 -7.00
CA TRP A 253 19.34 9.94 -7.50
C TRP A 253 19.58 9.30 -8.88
N THR A 254 18.58 9.40 -9.75
CA THR A 254 18.61 8.85 -11.11
C THR A 254 19.06 9.92 -12.12
N SER A 255 19.26 9.50 -13.38
CA SER A 255 19.50 10.42 -14.50
C SER A 255 18.39 11.47 -14.63
N PRO A 256 18.70 12.77 -14.83
CA PRO A 256 17.69 13.78 -15.18
C PRO A 256 17.00 13.50 -16.54
N TRP A 257 17.63 12.64 -17.37
CA TRP A 257 17.17 12.27 -18.71
C TRP A 257 16.42 10.94 -18.74
N ASP A 258 16.08 10.41 -17.57
CA ASP A 258 15.28 9.21 -17.31
C ASP A 258 13.84 9.28 -17.83
N ARG A 259 13.56 10.16 -18.81
CA ARG A 259 12.22 10.39 -19.33
C ARG A 259 11.81 9.20 -20.22
N GLN A 260 10.93 8.37 -19.67
CA GLN A 260 10.12 7.33 -20.31
C GLN A 260 10.87 6.08 -20.78
N SER A 261 11.52 5.38 -19.85
CA SER A 261 11.82 3.94 -19.99
C SER A 261 10.60 3.04 -19.79
N GLU A 262 9.53 3.61 -19.26
CA GLU A 262 8.30 2.91 -18.95
C GLU A 262 7.59 2.42 -20.23
N VAL A 263 7.30 1.14 -20.25
CA VAL A 263 6.56 0.47 -21.31
C VAL A 263 5.16 0.17 -20.81
N VAL A 264 4.16 0.49 -21.62
CA VAL A 264 2.76 0.16 -21.34
C VAL A 264 2.44 -1.26 -21.81
N PHE A 265 1.85 -2.05 -20.93
CA PHE A 265 1.36 -3.41 -21.20
C PHE A 265 -0.14 -3.54 -20.90
N ARG A 266 -0.71 -4.70 -21.28
CA ARG A 266 -2.05 -5.13 -20.91
C ARG A 266 -1.96 -6.21 -19.84
N GLY A 267 -2.59 -5.95 -18.69
CA GLY A 267 -2.73 -6.88 -17.57
C GLY A 267 -4.08 -7.59 -17.57
N ARG A 268 -4.50 -8.06 -16.38
CA ARG A 268 -5.78 -8.76 -16.17
C ARG A 268 -6.96 -7.92 -16.66
N GLY A 269 -7.78 -8.49 -17.54
CA GLY A 269 -8.98 -7.82 -18.06
C GLY A 269 -8.69 -6.57 -18.88
N ASP A 270 -7.56 -6.53 -19.60
CA ASP A 270 -7.07 -5.40 -20.41
C ASP A 270 -6.73 -4.13 -19.61
N ALA A 271 -6.62 -4.24 -18.28
CA ALA A 271 -6.10 -3.18 -17.42
C ALA A 271 -4.74 -2.71 -17.96
N VAL A 272 -4.53 -1.39 -17.98
CA VAL A 272 -3.27 -0.82 -18.46
C VAL A 272 -2.29 -0.83 -17.32
N VAL A 273 -1.11 -1.42 -17.54
CA VAL A 273 -0.05 -1.51 -16.53
C VAL A 273 1.25 -1.00 -17.10
N SER A 274 2.07 -0.45 -16.21
CA SER A 274 3.43 -0.02 -16.48
C SER A 274 4.40 -1.21 -16.46
N GLY A 275 5.65 -0.96 -16.81
CA GLY A 275 6.71 -1.95 -16.74
C GLY A 275 7.94 -1.52 -17.51
N TYR A 276 8.86 -2.45 -17.70
CA TYR A 276 10.11 -2.24 -18.43
C TYR A 276 10.39 -3.41 -19.36
N ASP A 277 10.98 -3.11 -20.53
CA ASP A 277 11.45 -4.10 -21.48
C ASP A 277 12.69 -3.52 -22.16
N GLU A 278 13.86 -4.10 -21.88
CA GLU A 278 15.14 -3.65 -22.45
C GLU A 278 15.12 -3.69 -23.99
N ALA A 279 14.34 -4.59 -24.60
CA ALA A 279 14.19 -4.66 -26.05
C ALA A 279 13.37 -3.48 -26.63
N ARG A 280 12.73 -2.68 -25.79
CA ARG A 280 11.97 -1.47 -26.13
C ARG A 280 12.64 -0.26 -25.50
N PRO A 281 13.75 0.23 -26.07
CA PRO A 281 14.53 1.28 -25.46
C PRO A 281 13.69 2.55 -25.22
N PRO A 282 14.01 3.34 -24.18
CA PRO A 282 13.31 4.56 -23.83
C PRO A 282 13.18 5.49 -25.04
N ARG A 283 12.05 6.19 -25.15
CA ARG A 283 11.78 7.09 -26.30
C ARG A 283 12.68 8.32 -26.36
N THR A 284 13.50 8.58 -25.34
CA THR A 284 14.32 9.78 -25.28
C THR A 284 15.73 9.53 -25.81
N SER A 285 15.99 10.08 -27.00
CA SER A 285 17.33 10.37 -27.48
C SER A 285 17.88 11.59 -26.75
N SER A 286 18.45 11.44 -25.56
CA SER A 286 19.25 12.53 -25.00
C SER A 286 20.57 12.60 -25.79
N SER A 287 20.77 13.70 -26.50
CA SER A 287 21.99 14.06 -27.25
C SER A 287 23.19 14.38 -26.34
N VAL A 288 23.24 13.81 -25.13
CA VAL A 288 24.25 14.14 -24.13
C VAL A 288 25.47 13.25 -24.36
N GLU A 289 26.54 13.85 -24.87
CA GLU A 289 27.84 13.18 -25.06
C GLU A 289 28.49 12.79 -23.72
N GLN A 290 28.02 13.34 -22.60
CA GLN A 290 28.64 13.20 -21.30
C GLN A 290 28.14 11.95 -20.57
N LYS A 291 28.92 10.87 -20.66
CA LYS A 291 28.73 9.66 -19.87
C LYS A 291 29.26 9.86 -18.45
N VAL A 292 28.42 9.63 -17.43
CA VAL A 292 28.82 9.70 -16.02
C VAL A 292 28.98 8.28 -15.48
N THR A 293 30.18 7.93 -15.02
CA THR A 293 30.50 6.59 -14.51
C THR A 293 29.90 6.35 -13.13
N ALA A 294 29.74 5.08 -12.73
CA ALA A 294 29.21 4.73 -11.41
C ALA A 294 30.01 5.38 -10.27
N GLU A 295 31.35 5.35 -10.33
CA GLU A 295 32.19 6.01 -9.32
C GLU A 295 32.01 7.53 -9.30
N ALA A 296 31.84 8.18 -10.45
CA ALA A 296 31.55 9.61 -10.49
C ALA A 296 30.18 9.93 -9.88
N VAL A 297 29.14 9.12 -10.17
CA VAL A 297 27.80 9.27 -9.55
C VAL A 297 27.88 9.08 -8.03
N TRP A 298 28.67 8.10 -7.58
CA TRP A 298 28.94 7.83 -6.17
C TRP A 298 29.67 8.99 -5.46
N ASP A 299 30.70 9.55 -6.08
CA ASP A 299 31.43 10.72 -5.57
C ASP A 299 30.52 11.95 -5.49
N ASN A 300 29.71 12.16 -6.53
CA ASN A 300 28.72 13.25 -6.58
C ASN A 300 27.66 13.11 -5.47
N LEU A 301 27.13 11.91 -5.25
CA LEU A 301 26.17 11.65 -4.17
C LEU A 301 26.80 11.91 -2.80
N THR A 302 28.04 11.45 -2.60
CA THR A 302 28.76 11.65 -1.33
C THR A 302 28.95 13.13 -1.06
N TYR A 303 29.41 13.89 -2.07
CA TYR A 303 29.56 15.34 -2.00
C TYR A 303 28.25 16.05 -1.61
N PHE A 304 27.13 15.59 -2.17
CA PHE A 304 25.79 16.09 -1.87
C PHE A 304 25.38 15.77 -0.43
N LEU A 305 25.46 14.50 -0.01
CA LEU A 305 25.01 14.05 1.29
C LEU A 305 25.80 14.66 2.45
N GLU A 306 27.12 14.77 2.33
CA GLU A 306 27.99 15.40 3.34
C GLU A 306 27.58 16.85 3.66
N ARG A 307 26.90 17.53 2.74
CA ARG A 307 26.44 18.92 2.89
C ARG A 307 24.97 19.01 3.31
N VAL A 308 24.14 18.13 2.77
CA VAL A 308 22.68 18.17 2.97
C VAL A 308 22.27 17.51 4.30
N ILE A 309 22.91 16.39 4.67
CA ILE A 309 22.56 15.64 5.88
C ILE A 309 22.69 16.47 7.16
N PRO A 310 23.78 17.23 7.41
CA PRO A 310 23.88 18.07 8.60
C PRO A 310 22.78 19.15 8.70
N VAL A 311 22.22 19.59 7.56
CA VAL A 311 21.09 20.52 7.54
C VAL A 311 19.78 19.79 7.88
N ALA A 312 19.57 18.59 7.33
CA ALA A 312 18.45 17.72 7.67
C ALA A 312 18.42 17.37 9.17
N GLU A 313 19.56 17.02 9.77
CA GLU A 313 19.69 16.74 11.21
C GLU A 313 19.26 17.94 12.07
N LYS A 314 19.78 19.13 11.75
CA LYS A 314 19.42 20.38 12.45
C LYS A 314 17.96 20.77 12.27
N ALA A 315 17.39 20.51 11.08
CA ALA A 315 16.00 20.79 10.77
C ALA A 315 15.03 19.75 11.33
N GLY A 316 15.52 18.61 11.81
CA GLY A 316 14.68 17.50 12.25
C GLY A 316 13.99 16.75 11.11
N VAL A 317 14.53 16.81 9.88
CA VAL A 317 13.92 16.26 8.66
C VAL A 317 14.68 15.03 8.21
N LYS A 318 13.99 13.90 8.08
CA LYS A 318 14.55 12.67 7.51
C LYS A 318 14.51 12.71 5.99
N LEU A 319 15.59 12.27 5.35
CA LEU A 319 15.68 12.10 3.90
C LEU A 319 15.60 10.61 3.57
N ALA A 320 14.67 10.27 2.70
CA ALA A 320 14.49 8.91 2.18
C ALA A 320 14.89 8.87 0.70
N ILE A 321 15.88 8.06 0.35
CA ILE A 321 16.28 7.89 -1.04
C ILE A 321 15.55 6.70 -1.66
N HIS A 322 14.96 6.90 -2.82
CA HIS A 322 14.31 5.83 -3.59
C HIS A 322 15.33 5.10 -4.49
N PRO A 323 15.30 3.75 -4.57
CA PRO A 323 16.17 2.97 -5.46
C PRO A 323 16.01 3.34 -6.95
N ASP A 324 16.94 2.91 -7.78
CA ASP A 324 16.89 3.18 -9.21
C ASP A 324 15.81 2.30 -9.88
N ASP A 325 14.73 2.91 -10.39
CA ASP A 325 13.67 2.23 -11.16
C ASP A 325 13.66 2.70 -12.63
N PRO A 326 13.91 1.85 -13.64
CA PRO A 326 14.28 0.43 -13.54
C PRO A 326 15.71 0.21 -13.00
N PRO A 327 15.99 -0.93 -12.34
CA PRO A 327 17.31 -1.23 -11.81
C PRO A 327 18.26 -1.75 -12.90
N VAL A 328 18.65 -0.86 -13.83
CA VAL A 328 19.66 -1.13 -14.87
C VAL A 328 20.98 -0.44 -14.55
N PRO A 329 22.14 -0.91 -15.04
CA PRO A 329 23.45 -0.29 -14.77
C PRO A 329 23.58 1.16 -15.25
N SER A 330 22.89 1.54 -16.32
CA SER A 330 22.92 2.90 -16.85
C SER A 330 21.68 3.23 -17.65
N LEU A 331 21.24 4.48 -17.59
CA LEU A 331 20.14 5.00 -18.39
C LEU A 331 20.38 6.46 -18.77
N GLY A 332 20.15 6.78 -20.05
CA GLY A 332 20.43 8.12 -20.59
C GLY A 332 21.91 8.53 -20.52
N GLY A 333 22.85 7.59 -20.43
CA GLY A 333 24.29 7.89 -20.32
C GLY A 333 24.78 8.16 -18.90
N VAL A 334 23.91 8.14 -17.88
CA VAL A 334 24.29 8.21 -16.47
C VAL A 334 24.26 6.81 -15.87
N ALA A 335 25.26 6.44 -15.10
CA ALA A 335 25.22 5.22 -14.31
C ALA A 335 24.14 5.30 -13.23
N ARG A 336 23.48 4.18 -12.95
CA ARG A 336 22.60 3.99 -11.81
C ARG A 336 23.40 3.23 -10.76
N ILE A 337 23.29 3.61 -9.48
CA ILE A 337 24.12 3.05 -8.40
C ILE A 337 23.31 2.28 -7.36
N PHE A 338 21.98 2.31 -7.49
CA PHE A 338 20.99 1.63 -6.66
C PHE A 338 20.16 0.65 -7.48
N HIS A 339 20.81 -0.07 -8.40
CA HIS A 339 20.20 -1.13 -9.21
C HIS A 339 20.39 -2.54 -8.62
N ASP A 340 21.05 -2.66 -7.46
CA ASP A 340 21.21 -3.90 -6.70
C ASP A 340 21.29 -3.59 -5.19
N VAL A 341 21.20 -4.65 -4.38
CA VAL A 341 21.23 -4.54 -2.90
C VAL A 341 22.60 -4.04 -2.42
N GLY A 342 23.70 -4.42 -3.08
CA GLY A 342 25.05 -4.00 -2.70
C GLY A 342 25.25 -2.48 -2.80
N GLY A 343 24.67 -1.85 -3.81
CA GLY A 343 24.63 -0.40 -3.94
C GLY A 343 23.88 0.28 -2.80
N LEU A 344 22.74 -0.29 -2.37
CA LEU A 344 21.99 0.20 -1.21
C LEU A 344 22.78 0.05 0.10
N THR A 345 23.50 -1.06 0.29
CA THR A 345 24.37 -1.26 1.47
C THR A 345 25.53 -0.25 1.49
N ARG A 346 26.21 -0.06 0.35
CA ARG A 346 27.33 0.91 0.20
C ARG A 346 26.94 2.34 0.56
N LEU A 347 25.68 2.73 0.35
CA LEU A 347 25.17 4.05 0.70
C LEU A 347 25.38 4.38 2.18
N PHE A 348 24.94 3.48 3.05
CA PHE A 348 24.92 3.70 4.50
C PHE A 348 26.30 3.57 5.15
N GLU A 349 27.23 2.87 4.48
CA GLU A 349 28.63 2.84 4.88
C GLU A 349 29.34 4.16 4.57
N ARG A 350 28.98 4.82 3.46
CA ARG A 350 29.70 5.99 2.97
C ARG A 350 29.34 7.29 3.70
N VAL A 351 28.05 7.50 4.00
CA VAL A 351 27.58 8.67 4.77
C VAL A 351 26.58 8.22 5.85
N PRO A 352 27.07 7.68 6.98
CA PRO A 352 26.20 7.18 8.04
C PRO A 352 25.50 8.32 8.78
N SER A 353 24.16 8.34 8.75
CA SER A 353 23.36 9.24 9.59
C SER A 353 22.00 8.62 9.93
N PRO A 354 21.44 8.84 11.14
CA PRO A 354 20.08 8.41 11.47
C PRO A 354 18.98 9.26 10.80
N TYR A 355 19.36 10.31 10.07
CA TYR A 355 18.45 11.14 9.27
C TYR A 355 18.47 10.79 7.78
N HIS A 356 19.20 9.75 7.39
CA HIS A 356 19.24 9.23 6.03
C HIS A 356 18.81 7.76 5.99
N GLY A 357 17.85 7.46 5.13
CA GLY A 357 17.25 6.14 4.98
C GLY A 357 16.69 5.92 3.58
N LEU A 358 15.97 4.82 3.40
CA LEU A 358 15.34 4.37 2.17
C LEU A 358 13.88 4.80 2.13
N ASP A 359 13.47 5.28 0.95
CA ASP A 359 12.13 5.08 0.43
C ASP A 359 12.14 3.73 -0.27
N LEU A 360 11.86 2.68 0.50
CA LEU A 360 12.03 1.30 0.07
C LEU A 360 10.89 0.93 -0.89
N CYS A 361 11.18 0.81 -2.17
CA CYS A 361 10.22 0.29 -3.13
C CYS A 361 10.34 -1.22 -3.26
N VAL A 362 9.37 -1.94 -2.70
CA VAL A 362 9.29 -3.41 -2.74
C VAL A 362 9.31 -3.93 -4.19
N GLY A 363 8.61 -3.25 -5.09
CA GLY A 363 8.60 -3.64 -6.50
C GLY A 363 9.91 -3.39 -7.22
N THR A 364 10.63 -2.31 -6.89
CA THR A 364 11.96 -2.08 -7.48
C THR A 364 12.97 -3.10 -6.98
N LEU A 365 12.90 -3.49 -5.70
CA LEU A 365 13.73 -4.60 -5.20
C LEU A 365 13.40 -5.92 -5.91
N ALA A 366 12.12 -6.21 -6.11
CA ALA A 366 11.68 -7.42 -6.80
C ALA A 366 12.22 -7.53 -8.24
N THR A 367 12.47 -6.39 -8.88
CA THR A 367 12.99 -6.36 -10.24
C THR A 367 14.50 -6.34 -10.31
N MET A 368 15.22 -6.21 -9.19
CA MET A 368 16.68 -6.35 -9.13
C MET A 368 17.08 -7.83 -9.29
N PRO A 369 17.97 -8.17 -10.24
CA PRO A 369 18.45 -9.54 -10.39
C PRO A 369 19.09 -10.10 -9.12
N GLY A 370 18.57 -11.22 -8.63
CA GLY A 370 19.13 -11.95 -7.48
C GLY A 370 18.84 -11.34 -6.10
N ALA A 371 18.02 -10.28 -6.03
CA ALA A 371 17.62 -9.71 -4.74
C ALA A 371 16.57 -10.59 -4.04
N ASP A 372 16.78 -10.87 -2.76
CA ASP A 372 15.74 -11.41 -1.87
C ASP A 372 15.04 -10.23 -1.20
N VAL A 373 13.80 -9.95 -1.63
CA VAL A 373 13.03 -8.80 -1.15
C VAL A 373 12.77 -8.88 0.36
N ILE A 374 12.43 -10.06 0.86
CA ILE A 374 12.05 -10.25 2.26
C ILE A 374 13.27 -10.10 3.16
N GLU A 375 14.39 -10.72 2.78
CA GLU A 375 15.64 -10.60 3.53
C GLU A 375 16.18 -9.16 3.49
N THR A 376 16.07 -8.49 2.34
CA THR A 376 16.46 -7.08 2.19
C THR A 376 15.64 -6.17 3.11
N ILE A 377 14.33 -6.42 3.24
CA ILE A 377 13.47 -5.72 4.21
C ILE A 377 13.98 -5.94 5.63
N ARG A 378 14.30 -7.19 6.01
CA ARG A 378 14.78 -7.52 7.35
C ARG A 378 16.12 -6.85 7.64
N GLU A 379 17.07 -6.90 6.72
CA GLU A 379 18.40 -6.31 6.85
C GLU A 379 18.32 -4.79 7.06
N PHE A 380 17.68 -4.07 6.14
CA PHE A 380 17.60 -2.60 6.24
C PHE A 380 16.67 -2.15 7.37
N GLY A 381 15.61 -2.91 7.67
CA GLY A 381 14.71 -2.63 8.78
C GLY A 381 15.39 -2.80 10.15
N ALA A 382 16.15 -3.88 10.35
CA ALA A 382 16.91 -4.12 11.58
C ALA A 382 17.93 -2.99 11.85
N ASN A 383 18.53 -2.46 10.78
CA ASN A 383 19.46 -1.34 10.82
C ASN A 383 18.76 0.04 10.87
N LYS A 384 17.42 0.08 11.01
CA LYS A 384 16.59 1.30 11.05
C LYS A 384 16.82 2.23 9.86
N ARG A 385 17.08 1.64 8.68
CA ARG A 385 17.32 2.35 7.42
C ARG A 385 16.08 2.53 6.57
N ILE A 386 14.94 1.93 6.89
CA ILE A 386 13.70 2.13 6.13
C ILE A 386 12.89 3.26 6.77
N PHE A 387 12.58 4.32 6.00
CA PHE A 387 11.77 5.45 6.49
C PHE A 387 10.37 5.51 5.88
N MET A 388 10.21 5.02 4.65
CA MET A 388 8.92 4.83 4.00
C MET A 388 8.99 3.66 3.03
N VAL A 389 7.83 3.13 2.64
CA VAL A 389 7.74 1.97 1.75
C VAL A 389 6.73 2.20 0.64
N HIS A 390 7.15 1.93 -0.60
CA HIS A 390 6.25 1.73 -1.73
C HIS A 390 5.97 0.25 -1.93
N LEU A 391 4.68 -0.08 -1.95
CA LEU A 391 4.17 -1.40 -2.26
C LEU A 391 3.67 -1.38 -3.69
N ARG A 392 4.41 -2.03 -4.59
CA ARG A 392 3.95 -2.44 -5.92
C ARG A 392 4.44 -3.86 -6.15
N ASN A 393 3.68 -4.68 -6.88
CA ASN A 393 3.98 -6.10 -7.04
C ASN A 393 4.14 -6.46 -8.53
N PRO A 394 5.33 -6.23 -9.12
CA PRO A 394 5.59 -6.58 -10.51
C PRO A 394 5.72 -8.10 -10.69
N ARG A 395 5.51 -8.56 -11.93
CA ARG A 395 5.94 -9.87 -12.41
C ARG A 395 7.18 -9.73 -13.28
N GLY A 396 8.14 -10.62 -13.06
CA GLY A 396 9.42 -10.65 -13.74
C GLY A 396 10.49 -9.79 -13.05
N THR A 397 11.70 -9.96 -13.54
CA THR A 397 12.92 -9.25 -13.09
C THR A 397 13.66 -8.72 -14.33
N MET A 398 14.71 -7.91 -14.16
CA MET A 398 15.49 -7.48 -15.32
C MET A 398 15.94 -8.69 -16.18
N PRO A 399 15.89 -8.60 -17.53
CA PRO A 399 15.77 -7.38 -18.34
C PRO A 399 14.33 -6.91 -18.66
N SER A 400 13.28 -7.58 -18.19
CA SER A 400 11.90 -7.15 -18.43
C SER A 400 10.95 -7.58 -17.32
N PHE A 401 10.16 -6.62 -16.84
CA PHE A 401 9.11 -6.84 -15.86
C PHE A 401 7.85 -6.05 -16.23
N ARG A 402 6.73 -6.42 -15.62
CA ARG A 402 5.44 -5.72 -15.78
C ARG A 402 4.81 -5.53 -14.43
N ASP A 403 4.33 -4.32 -14.16
CA ASP A 403 3.50 -4.07 -13.00
C ASP A 403 2.14 -4.76 -13.14
N GLY A 404 1.42 -4.85 -12.03
CA GLY A 404 0.13 -5.50 -11.95
C GLY A 404 -0.64 -5.03 -10.72
N PHE A 405 -1.76 -5.70 -10.44
CA PHE A 405 -2.42 -5.52 -9.16
C PHE A 405 -1.54 -6.09 -8.03
N LEU A 406 -1.65 -5.53 -6.82
CA LEU A 406 -0.86 -5.99 -5.67
C LEU A 406 -0.99 -7.48 -5.38
N ASP A 407 -2.13 -8.08 -5.72
CA ASP A 407 -2.44 -9.50 -5.51
C ASP A 407 -1.85 -10.44 -6.57
N GLU A 408 -1.15 -9.94 -7.58
CA GLU A 408 -0.75 -10.75 -8.75
C GLU A 408 0.76 -10.92 -8.94
N GLY A 409 1.60 -10.09 -8.33
CA GLY A 409 3.03 -10.08 -8.60
C GLY A 409 3.81 -11.21 -7.92
N ASP A 410 5.13 -11.16 -8.08
CA ASP A 410 6.04 -12.23 -7.65
C ASP A 410 6.41 -12.15 -6.16
N VAL A 411 6.10 -11.04 -5.47
CA VAL A 411 6.38 -10.86 -4.04
C VAL A 411 5.16 -11.25 -3.22
N ASP A 412 5.37 -12.05 -2.18
CA ASP A 412 4.37 -12.27 -1.14
C ASP A 412 4.23 -10.99 -0.29
N MET A 413 3.17 -10.23 -0.56
CA MET A 413 2.89 -8.97 0.11
C MET A 413 2.59 -9.15 1.60
N LEU A 414 2.01 -10.28 2.02
CA LEU A 414 1.77 -10.54 3.44
C LEU A 414 3.10 -10.74 4.17
N GLU A 415 4.00 -11.55 3.60
CA GLU A 415 5.31 -11.78 4.19
C GLU A 415 6.18 -10.50 4.17
N ALA A 416 6.07 -9.66 3.14
CA ALA A 416 6.73 -8.35 3.11
C ALA A 416 6.27 -7.44 4.26
N LEU A 417 4.97 -7.40 4.55
CA LEU A 417 4.41 -6.63 5.67
C LEU A 417 4.84 -7.22 7.03
N ARG A 418 4.86 -8.55 7.18
CA ARG A 418 5.39 -9.23 8.39
C ARG A 418 6.87 -8.90 8.61
N ALA A 419 7.68 -8.96 7.55
CA ALA A 419 9.09 -8.60 7.61
C ALA A 419 9.27 -7.15 8.09
N LEU A 420 8.51 -6.19 7.55
CA LEU A 420 8.52 -4.80 8.03
C LEU A 420 8.16 -4.70 9.51
N GLN A 421 7.05 -5.32 9.94
CA GLN A 421 6.61 -5.29 11.34
C GLN A 421 7.65 -5.91 12.28
N SER A 422 8.24 -7.05 11.90
CA SER A 422 9.24 -7.78 12.71
C SER A 422 10.49 -6.94 13.00
N THR A 423 10.82 -5.99 12.14
CA THR A 423 11.95 -5.06 12.34
C THR A 423 11.58 -3.84 13.20
N GLY A 424 10.32 -3.72 13.61
CA GLY A 424 9.77 -2.56 14.30
C GLY A 424 9.69 -1.32 13.42
N PHE A 425 9.48 -1.48 12.11
CA PHE A 425 9.19 -0.37 11.21
C PHE A 425 7.78 0.17 11.49
N CYS A 426 7.66 1.48 11.67
CA CYS A 426 6.41 2.18 11.99
C CYS A 426 6.17 3.41 11.09
N GLY A 427 6.79 3.43 9.91
CA GLY A 427 6.69 4.52 8.94
C GLY A 427 5.52 4.35 7.96
N PRO A 428 5.33 5.32 7.05
CA PRO A 428 4.30 5.25 6.03
C PRO A 428 4.58 4.15 5.00
N ILE A 429 3.54 3.37 4.70
CA ILE A 429 3.50 2.43 3.57
C ILE A 429 2.40 2.87 2.61
N ARG A 430 2.64 2.78 1.30
CA ARG A 430 1.63 3.15 0.31
C ARG A 430 1.68 2.25 -0.92
N ALA A 431 0.52 2.01 -1.52
CA ALA A 431 0.44 1.39 -2.84
C ALA A 431 0.99 2.34 -3.93
N ALA A 432 1.79 1.80 -4.84
CA ALA A 432 2.37 2.50 -5.98
C ALA A 432 2.00 1.82 -7.31
N CYS A 433 2.01 2.60 -8.40
CA CYS A 433 1.70 2.14 -9.76
C CYS A 433 0.39 1.33 -9.91
N PRO A 434 -0.77 1.84 -9.42
CA PRO A 434 -2.03 1.13 -9.58
C PRO A 434 -2.39 0.97 -11.07
N PRO A 435 -2.86 -0.20 -11.53
CA PRO A 435 -3.31 -0.40 -12.90
C PRO A 435 -4.43 0.57 -13.32
N GLU A 436 -4.42 1.07 -14.56
CA GLU A 436 -5.56 1.84 -15.06
C GLU A 436 -6.71 0.89 -15.39
N MET A 437 -7.90 1.22 -14.87
CA MET A 437 -9.12 0.42 -15.04
C MET A 437 -10.17 1.15 -15.86
N VAL A 438 -11.08 0.37 -16.45
CA VAL A 438 -12.19 0.89 -17.26
C VAL A 438 -13.02 1.96 -16.51
N GLY A 439 -13.15 3.13 -17.12
CA GLY A 439 -13.89 4.27 -16.60
C GLY A 439 -13.40 4.77 -15.24
N ASP A 440 -12.15 4.52 -14.88
CA ASP A 440 -11.51 5.15 -13.74
C ASP A 440 -11.05 6.58 -14.08
N THR A 441 -10.75 7.37 -13.06
CA THR A 441 -10.15 8.70 -13.23
C THR A 441 -8.67 8.61 -13.59
N VAL A 442 -8.09 9.70 -14.09
CA VAL A 442 -6.63 9.81 -14.32
C VAL A 442 -5.79 9.47 -13.08
N TRP A 443 -6.25 9.82 -11.87
CA TRP A 443 -5.52 9.49 -10.63
C TRP A 443 -5.69 8.03 -10.16
N GLY A 444 -6.62 7.28 -10.77
CA GLY A 444 -6.88 5.87 -10.46
C GLY A 444 -7.67 5.62 -9.16
N HIS A 445 -8.77 6.34 -8.92
CA HIS A 445 -9.55 6.22 -7.67
C HIS A 445 -10.04 4.79 -7.40
N LYS A 446 -10.52 4.06 -8.41
CA LYS A 446 -11.01 2.68 -8.21
C LYS A 446 -9.84 1.73 -7.94
N ALA A 447 -8.75 1.87 -8.69
CA ALA A 447 -7.59 0.99 -8.54
C ALA A 447 -6.94 1.18 -7.15
N ARG A 448 -6.80 2.44 -6.71
CA ARG A 448 -6.32 2.76 -5.36
C ARG A 448 -7.26 2.31 -4.27
N ALA A 449 -8.58 2.40 -4.47
CA ALA A 449 -9.53 1.86 -3.50
C ALA A 449 -9.34 0.34 -3.32
N LEU A 450 -9.16 -0.40 -4.42
CA LEU A 450 -8.83 -1.83 -4.39
C LEU A 450 -7.54 -2.09 -3.61
N ASP A 451 -6.46 -1.36 -3.93
CA ASP A 451 -5.18 -1.53 -3.24
C ASP A 451 -5.29 -1.23 -1.74
N VAL A 452 -6.00 -0.16 -1.36
CA VAL A 452 -6.21 0.19 0.05
C VAL A 452 -7.00 -0.91 0.77
N GLY A 453 -8.09 -1.41 0.18
CA GLY A 453 -8.85 -2.50 0.76
C GLY A 453 -8.00 -3.77 0.94
N TYR A 454 -7.23 -4.13 -0.08
CA TYR A 454 -6.32 -5.28 -0.03
C TYR A 454 -5.27 -5.14 1.09
N LEU A 455 -4.59 -3.99 1.16
CA LEU A 455 -3.62 -3.72 2.20
C LEU A 455 -4.24 -3.66 3.60
N ARG A 456 -5.46 -3.12 3.75
CA ARG A 456 -6.20 -3.11 5.02
C ARG A 456 -6.41 -4.51 5.56
N ALA A 457 -6.86 -5.44 4.72
CA ALA A 457 -7.05 -6.83 5.11
C ALA A 457 -5.74 -7.52 5.51
N LEU A 458 -4.65 -7.30 4.75
CA LEU A 458 -3.35 -7.87 5.11
C LEU A 458 -2.82 -7.30 6.43
N LEU A 459 -2.94 -5.98 6.64
CA LEU A 459 -2.53 -5.32 7.88
C LEU A 459 -3.29 -5.85 9.09
N GLU A 460 -4.60 -6.08 8.98
CA GLU A 460 -5.38 -6.72 10.04
C GLU A 460 -4.88 -8.12 10.38
N SER A 461 -4.41 -8.88 9.39
CA SER A 461 -3.79 -10.19 9.65
C SER A 461 -2.44 -10.05 10.36
N VAL A 462 -1.60 -9.12 9.90
CA VAL A 462 -0.28 -8.85 10.48
C VAL A 462 -0.39 -8.36 11.93
N GLU A 463 -1.39 -7.54 12.24
CA GLU A 463 -1.68 -7.11 13.62
C GLU A 463 -2.09 -8.28 14.54
N ARG A 464 -2.67 -9.35 14.01
CA ARG A 464 -3.05 -10.55 14.78
C ARG A 464 -1.85 -11.43 15.14
N ASP A 465 -0.86 -11.49 14.26
CA ASP A 465 0.32 -12.36 14.43
C ASP A 465 1.13 -12.00 15.70
N GLY A 466 0.98 -10.78 16.22
CA GLY A 466 1.40 -10.42 17.59
C GLY A 466 2.91 -10.43 17.82
N PHE A 467 3.67 -9.70 17.00
CA PHE A 467 5.12 -9.48 17.19
C PHE A 467 5.45 -8.40 18.22
#